data_AF-A0A975XX42-F1
#
_entry.id   AF-A0A975XX42-F1
#
_cell.length_a   1.000
_cell.length_b   1.000
_cell.length_c   1.000
_cell.angle_alpha   90.00
_cell.angle_beta   90.00
_cell.angle_gamma   90.00
#
_symmetry.space_group_name_H-M   'P 1'
#
loop_
_entity.id
_entity.type
_entity.pdbx_description
1 polymer ?
#
loop_
_entity_poly.entity_id
_entity_poly.type
_entity_poly.pdbx_seq_one_letter_code
_entity_poly.pdbx_strand_id
1 'polypeptide(L)'
;MTSGPLSSSQSFTGASGVRHPAPDVARGAMLILIAVANVPAWIAYFPEAAERTVLDQWWVVVRSALVDHRAYPLFALLFGYGLMTMVLRRSAAHERSRIAQLDARAPGLPLEQRAAWEEAIRKEARLDARRLVTRRGWWMLLFGACHALLFPGDIIGTYALVALVFGVLLAGRHFRWMTAIGIVATVVLTYLMVSFAHYGGQLGVDFSGAVGGTERLTWSWPLSNVGLWLSIQPLSILGTLIVPAAFIGAWLATTDIVSDPQRHRSLLWATAGVGLTLTALGGLPEGLVAAGMGESGTLWKFRCTNCRGFPAHWGGWRCSWFWPGPPCRS
;
A
#
# COMPACT_ATOMS: atom_id res chain seq x y z
N MET A 1 20.84 -18.81 -46.07
CA MET A 1 20.23 -17.60 -45.50
C MET A 1 19.90 -17.88 -44.04
N THR A 2 20.57 -17.16 -43.15
CA THR A 2 20.60 -17.31 -41.70
C THR A 2 19.41 -16.59 -41.04
N SER A 3 18.62 -17.28 -40.23
CA SER A 3 17.74 -16.66 -39.23
C SER A 3 18.33 -16.93 -37.84
N GLY A 4 19.02 -15.93 -37.30
CA GLY A 4 19.63 -15.98 -35.97
C GLY A 4 18.58 -15.99 -34.85
N PRO A 5 18.94 -16.46 -33.64
CA PRO A 5 18.05 -16.46 -32.49
C PRO A 5 17.78 -15.02 -32.01
N LEU A 6 16.52 -14.75 -31.67
CA LEU A 6 16.06 -13.49 -31.07
C LEU A 6 16.86 -13.21 -29.79
N SER A 7 17.52 -12.05 -29.77
CA SER A 7 18.35 -11.53 -28.68
C SER A 7 17.61 -11.57 -27.33
N SER A 8 18.00 -12.49 -26.46
CA SER A 8 17.61 -12.50 -25.05
C SER A 8 18.40 -11.42 -24.32
N SER A 9 17.73 -10.38 -23.83
CA SER A 9 18.33 -9.38 -22.94
C SER A 9 18.70 -10.04 -21.60
N GLN A 10 19.97 -10.34 -21.40
CA GLN A 10 20.50 -10.84 -20.13
C GLN A 10 20.59 -9.70 -19.11
N SER A 11 20.22 -9.98 -17.85
CA SER A 11 20.23 -8.99 -16.77
C SER A 11 21.57 -8.97 -16.03
N PHE A 12 22.00 -7.78 -15.59
CA PHE A 12 23.19 -7.55 -14.75
C PHE A 12 23.11 -8.18 -13.34
N THR A 13 22.01 -8.84 -12.98
CA THR A 13 21.78 -9.43 -11.65
C THR A 13 21.39 -10.91 -11.77
N GLY A 14 22.34 -11.76 -12.14
CA GLY A 14 22.25 -13.22 -11.98
C GLY A 14 21.30 -13.96 -12.94
N ALA A 15 21.78 -15.09 -13.46
CA ALA A 15 21.02 -15.97 -14.35
C ALA A 15 20.02 -16.83 -13.55
N SER A 16 18.72 -16.49 -13.58
CA SER A 16 17.57 -17.43 -13.55
C SER A 16 16.25 -16.72 -13.16
N GLY A 17 15.74 -15.84 -14.01
CA GLY A 17 14.39 -15.30 -13.81
C GLY A 17 13.85 -14.62 -15.06
N VAL A 18 12.71 -15.10 -15.56
CA VAL A 18 11.93 -14.39 -16.57
C VAL A 18 11.47 -13.07 -15.94
N ARG A 19 11.92 -11.93 -16.47
CA ARG A 19 11.36 -10.62 -16.09
C ARG A 19 9.97 -10.52 -16.70
N HIS A 20 8.96 -10.37 -15.85
CA HIS A 20 7.64 -9.94 -16.31
C HIS A 20 7.68 -8.42 -16.47
N PRO A 21 7.50 -7.84 -17.67
CA PRO A 21 7.57 -6.39 -17.88
C PRO A 21 6.39 -5.64 -17.26
N ALA A 22 5.25 -6.32 -17.09
CA ALA A 22 4.01 -5.74 -16.56
C ALA A 22 4.17 -5.06 -15.17
N PRO A 23 4.77 -5.70 -14.14
CA PRO A 23 4.96 -5.05 -12.83
C PRO A 23 5.90 -3.83 -12.86
N ASP A 24 6.90 -3.80 -13.74
CA ASP A 24 7.83 -2.67 -13.82
C ASP A 24 7.17 -1.46 -14.51
N VAL A 25 6.41 -1.70 -15.58
CA VAL A 25 5.60 -0.66 -16.24
C VAL A 25 4.52 -0.12 -15.32
N ALA A 26 3.83 -0.99 -14.57
CA ALA A 26 2.82 -0.57 -13.59
C ALA A 26 3.41 0.35 -12.52
N ARG A 27 4.61 0.03 -12.00
CA ARG A 27 5.32 0.90 -11.05
C ARG A 27 5.69 2.25 -11.66
N GLY A 28 6.22 2.27 -12.88
CA GLY A 28 6.56 3.52 -13.58
C GLY A 28 5.34 4.41 -13.82
N ALA A 29 4.24 3.83 -14.29
CA ALA A 29 2.98 4.55 -14.49
C ALA A 29 2.42 5.12 -13.18
N MET A 30 2.54 4.37 -12.07
CA MET A 30 2.15 4.89 -10.76
C MET A 30 2.97 6.11 -10.34
N LEU A 31 4.28 6.13 -10.59
CA LEU A 31 5.12 7.28 -10.23
C LEU A 31 4.68 8.55 -10.97
N ILE A 32 4.24 8.43 -12.24
CA ILE A 32 3.68 9.55 -12.99
C ILE A 32 2.37 10.04 -12.35
N LEU A 33 1.47 9.12 -11.99
CA LEU A 33 0.21 9.48 -11.32
C LEU A 33 0.45 10.13 -9.95
N ILE A 34 1.45 9.66 -9.20
CA ILE A 34 1.87 10.27 -7.93
C ILE A 34 2.40 11.68 -8.18
N ALA A 35 3.25 11.87 -9.19
CA ALA A 35 3.77 13.17 -9.53
C ALA A 35 2.62 14.14 -9.86
N VAL A 36 1.71 13.74 -10.75
CA VAL A 36 0.52 14.53 -11.14
C VAL A 36 -0.36 14.87 -9.93
N ALA A 37 -0.60 13.92 -9.04
CA ALA A 37 -1.41 14.14 -7.84
C ALA A 37 -0.80 15.17 -6.87
N ASN A 38 0.53 15.32 -6.86
CA ASN A 38 1.24 16.22 -5.95
C ASN A 38 1.56 17.58 -6.57
N VAL A 39 1.39 17.77 -7.88
CA VAL A 39 1.61 19.07 -8.55
C VAL A 39 0.87 20.23 -7.85
N PRO A 40 -0.43 20.11 -7.47
CA PRO A 40 -1.13 21.23 -6.82
C PRO A 40 -0.51 21.67 -5.49
N ALA A 41 0.04 20.73 -4.72
CA ALA A 41 0.72 21.05 -3.47
C ALA A 41 1.95 21.92 -3.72
N TRP A 42 2.68 21.68 -4.81
CA TRP A 42 3.84 22.47 -5.19
C TRP A 42 3.49 23.82 -5.81
N ILE A 43 2.44 23.87 -6.64
CA ILE A 43 1.97 25.12 -7.25
C ILE A 43 1.51 26.12 -6.18
N ALA A 44 0.97 25.65 -5.06
CA ALA A 44 0.52 26.49 -3.95
C ALA A 44 1.64 27.34 -3.31
N TYR A 45 2.91 27.00 -3.50
CA TYR A 45 4.05 27.80 -3.00
C TYR A 45 4.43 28.96 -3.92
N PHE A 46 3.92 29.01 -5.14
CA PHE A 46 4.20 30.10 -6.06
C PHE A 46 3.24 31.28 -5.82
N PRO A 47 3.76 32.52 -5.76
CA PRO A 47 2.95 33.71 -5.45
C PRO A 47 1.98 34.09 -6.57
N GLU A 48 2.28 33.71 -7.82
CA GLU A 48 1.41 33.97 -8.97
C GLU A 48 0.55 32.74 -9.27
N ALA A 49 -0.75 32.85 -9.06
CA ALA A 49 -1.71 31.88 -9.55
C ALA A 49 -2.15 32.30 -10.96
N ALA A 50 -1.91 31.43 -11.95
CA ALA A 50 -2.48 31.62 -13.28
C ALA A 50 -4.02 31.67 -13.19
N GLU A 51 -4.64 32.47 -14.06
CA GLU A 51 -6.10 32.52 -14.16
C GLU A 51 -6.66 31.12 -14.45
N ARG A 52 -7.65 30.68 -13.66
CA ARG A 52 -8.27 29.37 -13.87
C ARG A 52 -9.14 29.40 -15.12
N THR A 53 -8.81 28.56 -16.09
CA THR A 53 -9.63 28.35 -17.28
C THR A 53 -10.71 27.29 -17.04
N VAL A 54 -11.70 27.22 -17.92
CA VAL A 54 -12.71 26.14 -17.92
C VAL A 54 -12.05 24.77 -18.10
N LEU A 55 -10.95 24.69 -18.86
CA LEU A 55 -10.18 23.47 -19.03
C LEU A 55 -9.55 23.02 -17.70
N ASP A 56 -9.04 23.95 -16.89
CA ASP A 56 -8.47 23.66 -15.58
C ASP A 56 -9.51 23.13 -14.60
N GLN A 57 -10.73 23.67 -14.65
CA GLN A 57 -11.83 23.18 -13.83
C GLN A 57 -12.20 21.74 -14.17
N TRP A 58 -12.36 21.42 -15.46
CA TRP A 58 -12.61 20.04 -15.89
C TRP A 58 -11.45 19.10 -15.57
N TRP A 59 -10.21 19.57 -15.70
CA TRP A 59 -9.03 18.82 -15.29
C TRP A 59 -9.05 18.49 -13.80
N VAL A 60 -9.42 19.45 -12.93
CA VAL A 60 -9.59 19.20 -11.49
C VAL A 60 -10.63 18.12 -11.23
N VAL A 61 -11.79 18.16 -11.91
CA VAL A 61 -12.82 17.12 -11.76
C VAL A 61 -12.29 15.74 -12.19
N VAL A 62 -11.66 15.66 -13.36
CA VAL A 62 -11.14 14.39 -13.91
C VAL A 62 -10.03 13.84 -13.02
N ARG A 63 -9.09 14.68 -12.58
CA ARG A 63 -7.97 14.30 -11.72
C ARG A 63 -8.45 13.85 -10.35
N SER A 64 -9.37 14.58 -9.72
CA SER A 64 -9.94 14.19 -8.42
C SER A 64 -10.79 12.93 -8.51
N ALA A 65 -11.49 12.71 -9.63
CA ALA A 65 -12.16 11.46 -9.88
C ALA A 65 -11.14 10.32 -10.05
N LEU A 66 -10.14 10.45 -10.93
CA LEU A 66 -9.38 9.31 -11.47
C LEU A 66 -7.96 9.11 -10.90
N VAL A 67 -7.37 10.11 -10.23
CA VAL A 67 -5.95 10.13 -9.88
C VAL A 67 -5.75 10.34 -8.39
N ASP A 68 -6.44 11.34 -7.81
CA ASP A 68 -6.20 11.76 -6.43
C ASP A 68 -6.49 10.63 -5.44
N HIS A 69 -5.59 10.48 -4.47
CA HIS A 69 -5.61 9.45 -3.42
C HIS A 69 -5.60 7.98 -3.88
N ARG A 70 -5.60 7.69 -5.19
CA ARG A 70 -5.67 6.31 -5.72
C ARG A 70 -4.35 5.58 -5.68
N ALA A 71 -3.25 6.31 -5.80
CA ALA A 71 -1.93 5.73 -5.79
C ALA A 71 -1.55 5.14 -4.41
N TYR A 72 -2.05 5.70 -3.30
CA TYR A 72 -1.65 5.26 -1.96
C TYR A 72 -2.10 3.83 -1.62
N PRO A 73 -3.38 3.43 -1.78
CA PRO A 73 -3.81 2.07 -1.46
C PRO A 73 -3.23 1.04 -2.43
N LEU A 74 -3.08 1.39 -3.71
CA LEU A 74 -2.50 0.48 -4.70
C LEU A 74 -1.02 0.23 -4.42
N PHE A 75 -0.27 1.28 -4.05
CA PHE A 75 1.13 1.15 -3.69
C PHE A 75 1.28 0.35 -2.39
N ALA A 76 0.41 0.58 -1.40
CA ALA A 76 0.39 -0.21 -0.18
C ALA A 76 0.15 -1.70 -0.44
N LEU A 77 -0.79 -2.03 -1.33
CA LEU A 77 -1.05 -3.40 -1.76
C LEU A 77 0.19 -4.02 -2.43
N LEU A 78 0.79 -3.33 -3.41
CA LEU A 78 2.00 -3.83 -4.08
C LEU A 78 3.18 -3.98 -3.11
N PHE A 79 3.31 -3.05 -2.16
CA PHE A 79 4.32 -3.09 -1.12
C PHE A 79 4.14 -4.32 -0.22
N GLY A 80 2.92 -4.56 0.28
CA GLY A 80 2.59 -5.75 1.06
C GLY A 80 2.81 -7.05 0.30
N TYR A 81 2.44 -7.09 -0.99
CA TYR A 81 2.72 -8.20 -1.90
C TYR A 81 4.23 -8.45 -2.02
N GLY A 82 5.02 -7.40 -2.21
CA GLY A 82 6.48 -7.47 -2.31
C GLY A 82 7.14 -7.96 -1.01
N LEU A 83 6.70 -7.46 0.15
CA LEU A 83 7.17 -7.91 1.45
C LEU A 83 6.87 -9.39 1.68
N MET A 84 5.64 -9.83 1.41
CA MET A 84 5.30 -11.24 1.57
C MET A 84 6.08 -12.12 0.58
N THR A 85 6.19 -11.73 -0.69
CA THR A 85 7.01 -12.46 -1.68
C THR A 85 8.45 -12.63 -1.20
N MET A 86 9.04 -11.58 -0.63
CA MET A 86 10.38 -11.65 -0.04
C MET A 86 10.44 -12.61 1.15
N VAL A 87 9.46 -12.56 2.06
CA VAL A 87 9.33 -13.49 3.19
C VAL A 87 9.26 -14.94 2.69
N LEU A 88 8.36 -15.23 1.74
CA LEU A 88 8.17 -16.57 1.17
C LEU A 88 9.47 -17.09 0.55
N ARG A 89 10.10 -16.29 -0.32
CA ARG A 89 11.35 -16.67 -1.00
C ARG A 89 12.49 -16.87 -0.01
N ARG A 90 12.65 -15.97 0.97
CA ARG A 90 13.72 -16.05 1.96
C ARG A 90 13.56 -17.25 2.87
N SER A 91 12.36 -17.50 3.39
CA SER A 91 12.10 -18.68 4.23
C SER A 91 12.31 -19.98 3.45
N ALA A 92 11.79 -20.08 2.23
CA ALA A 92 11.97 -21.29 1.40
C ALA A 92 13.43 -21.54 0.99
N ALA A 93 14.22 -20.49 0.76
CA ALA A 93 15.66 -20.64 0.51
C ALA A 93 16.41 -21.10 1.76
N HIS A 94 16.07 -20.54 2.92
CA HIS A 94 16.66 -20.91 4.21
C HIS A 94 16.35 -22.37 4.58
N GLU A 95 15.08 -22.76 4.49
CA GLU A 95 14.63 -24.14 4.78
C GLU A 95 15.34 -25.15 3.87
N ARG A 96 15.39 -24.91 2.56
CA ARG A 96 16.09 -25.80 1.62
C ARG A 96 17.57 -25.98 1.96
N SER A 97 18.26 -24.88 2.28
CA SER A 97 19.68 -24.94 2.66
C SER A 97 19.90 -25.72 3.95
N ARG A 98 19.03 -25.55 4.95
CA ARG A 98 19.17 -26.19 6.27
C ARG A 98 18.78 -27.67 6.23
N ILE A 99 17.76 -28.03 5.45
CA ILE A 99 17.37 -29.42 5.22
C ILE A 99 18.48 -30.17 4.49
N ALA A 100 19.07 -29.58 3.43
CA ALA A 100 20.20 -30.20 2.73
C ALA A 100 21.42 -30.42 3.65
N GLN A 101 21.69 -29.50 4.58
CA GLN A 101 22.72 -29.68 5.61
C GLN A 101 22.39 -30.79 6.59
N LEU A 102 21.13 -30.91 7.00
CA LEU A 102 20.65 -31.98 7.88
C LEU A 102 20.81 -33.36 7.21
N ASP A 103 20.34 -33.48 5.97
CA ASP A 103 20.43 -34.72 5.18
C ASP A 103 21.89 -35.15 4.96
N ALA A 104 22.81 -34.19 4.77
CA ALA A 104 24.24 -34.48 4.61
C ALA A 104 24.93 -34.89 5.92
N ARG A 105 24.52 -34.32 7.07
CA ARG A 105 25.19 -34.52 8.36
C ARG A 105 24.67 -35.72 9.13
N ALA A 106 23.41 -36.08 8.95
CA ALA A 106 22.75 -37.16 9.69
C ALA A 106 21.77 -37.93 8.78
N PRO A 107 22.29 -38.66 7.77
CA PRO A 107 21.44 -39.49 6.92
C PRO A 107 20.77 -40.59 7.76
N GLY A 108 19.44 -40.72 7.65
CA GLY A 108 18.68 -41.78 8.33
C GLY A 108 18.18 -41.44 9.74
N LEU A 109 18.09 -40.15 10.11
CA LEU A 109 17.46 -39.72 11.37
C LEU A 109 16.06 -40.36 11.57
N PRO A 110 15.73 -40.81 12.79
CA PRO A 110 14.38 -41.27 13.13
C PRO A 110 13.33 -40.19 12.80
N LEU A 111 12.15 -40.60 12.31
CA LEU A 111 11.12 -39.70 11.79
C LEU A 111 10.69 -38.62 12.80
N GLU A 112 10.54 -38.96 14.07
CA GLU A 112 10.18 -38.01 15.12
C GLU A 112 11.25 -36.93 15.34
N GLN A 113 12.52 -37.34 15.37
CA GLN A 113 13.63 -36.41 15.52
C GLN A 113 13.75 -35.51 14.29
N ARG A 114 13.58 -36.08 13.09
CA ARG A 114 13.56 -35.31 11.84
C ARG A 114 12.45 -34.26 11.85
N ALA A 115 11.24 -34.61 12.28
CA ALA A 115 10.12 -33.67 12.37
C ALA A 115 10.42 -32.51 13.34
N ALA A 116 11.05 -32.79 14.48
CA ALA A 116 11.47 -31.77 15.45
C ALA A 116 12.53 -30.81 14.87
N TRP A 117 13.53 -31.35 14.15
CA TRP A 117 14.53 -30.53 13.45
C TRP A 117 13.91 -29.67 12.34
N GLU A 118 13.00 -30.23 11.54
CA GLU A 118 12.31 -29.48 10.50
C GLU A 118 11.46 -28.35 11.07
N GLU A 119 10.82 -28.55 12.23
CA GLU A 119 10.10 -27.47 12.92
C GLU A 119 11.05 -26.37 13.42
N ALA A 120 12.19 -26.74 14.01
CA ALA A 120 13.22 -25.79 14.41
C ALA A 120 13.75 -24.99 13.22
N ILE A 121 14.00 -25.65 12.08
CA ILE A 121 14.43 -25.02 10.82
C ILE A 121 13.37 -24.04 10.31
N ARG A 122 12.09 -24.42 10.33
CA ARG A 122 10.99 -23.50 9.96
C ARG A 122 10.96 -22.28 10.87
N LYS A 123 11.20 -22.44 12.18
CA LYS A 123 11.27 -21.34 13.13
C LYS A 123 12.46 -20.41 12.84
N GLU A 124 13.65 -20.97 12.58
CA GLU A 124 14.84 -20.21 12.16
C GLU A 124 14.58 -19.42 10.86
N ALA A 125 13.97 -20.06 9.86
CA ALA A 125 13.65 -19.45 8.58
C ALA A 125 12.66 -18.27 8.69
N ARG A 126 11.69 -18.35 9.61
CA ARG A 126 10.78 -17.23 9.91
C ARG A 126 11.52 -16.08 10.60
N LEU A 127 12.42 -16.37 11.53
CA LEU A 127 13.22 -15.34 12.20
C LEU A 127 14.16 -14.63 11.23
N ASP A 128 14.81 -15.37 10.34
CA ASP A 128 15.69 -14.81 9.29
C ASP A 128 14.90 -13.93 8.30
N ALA A 129 13.73 -14.38 7.85
CA ALA A 129 12.84 -13.56 7.02
C ALA A 129 12.36 -12.30 7.74
N ARG A 130 11.99 -12.40 9.03
CA ARG A 130 11.61 -11.24 9.86
C ARG A 130 12.75 -10.23 9.94
N ARG A 131 13.99 -10.68 10.23
CA ARG A 131 15.17 -9.80 10.31
C ARG A 131 15.43 -9.06 9.00
N LEU A 132 15.21 -9.73 7.86
CA LEU A 132 15.33 -9.10 6.56
C LEU A 132 14.28 -8.00 6.35
N VAL A 133 13.01 -8.28 6.68
CA VAL A 133 11.91 -7.30 6.60
C VAL A 133 12.19 -6.10 7.51
N THR A 134 12.55 -6.33 8.77
CA THR A 134 12.79 -5.24 9.74
C THR A 134 14.01 -4.42 9.36
N ARG A 135 15.09 -5.04 8.88
CA ARG A 135 16.28 -4.31 8.39
C ARG A 135 15.91 -3.39 7.23
N ARG A 136 15.10 -3.85 6.27
CA ARG A 136 14.61 -3.00 5.17
C ARG A 136 13.68 -1.91 5.68
N GLY A 137 12.81 -2.23 6.64
CA GLY A 137 11.95 -1.26 7.32
C GLY A 137 12.74 -0.11 7.95
N TRP A 138 13.84 -0.40 8.66
CA TRP A 138 14.70 0.64 9.23
C TRP A 138 15.34 1.55 8.18
N TRP A 139 15.82 0.98 7.08
CA TRP A 139 16.33 1.79 5.96
C TRP A 139 15.24 2.67 5.35
N MET A 140 14.04 2.13 5.18
CA MET A 140 12.89 2.92 4.70
C MET A 140 12.52 4.03 5.68
N LEU A 141 12.57 3.78 6.99
CA LEU A 141 12.29 4.81 8.00
C LEU A 141 13.33 5.93 7.94
N LEU A 142 14.61 5.60 7.77
CA LEU A 142 15.68 6.57 7.60
C LEU A 142 15.47 7.41 6.33
N PHE A 143 15.14 6.77 5.20
CA PHE A 143 14.83 7.49 3.96
C PHE A 143 13.56 8.33 4.09
N GLY A 144 12.54 7.87 4.81
CA GLY A 144 11.34 8.64 5.12
C GLY A 144 11.65 9.87 5.97
N ALA A 145 12.51 9.74 6.98
CA ALA A 145 12.98 10.87 7.77
C ALA A 145 13.75 11.88 6.89
N CYS A 146 14.61 11.40 5.99
CA CYS A 146 15.32 12.26 5.02
C CYS A 146 14.36 12.93 4.03
N HIS A 147 13.35 12.21 3.56
CA HIS A 147 12.34 12.69 2.63
C HIS A 147 11.42 13.72 3.28
N ALA A 148 11.12 13.57 4.58
CA ALA A 148 10.34 14.52 5.35
C ALA A 148 11.01 15.90 5.48
N LEU A 149 12.33 16.04 5.32
CA LEU A 149 12.97 17.36 5.24
C LEU A 149 12.47 18.16 4.03
N LEU A 150 12.16 17.47 2.94
CA LEU A 150 11.85 18.10 1.65
C LEU A 150 10.35 18.24 1.43
N PHE A 151 9.57 17.27 1.90
CA PHE A 151 8.16 17.15 1.54
C PHE A 151 7.26 16.98 2.78
N PRO A 152 6.34 17.94 3.05
CA PRO A 152 5.30 17.76 4.04
C PRO A 152 4.29 16.73 3.48
N GLY A 153 4.20 15.57 4.11
CA GLY A 153 3.38 14.45 3.62
C GLY A 153 4.15 13.21 3.19
N ASP A 154 5.37 13.01 3.71
CA ASP A 154 6.09 11.75 3.54
C ASP A 154 5.22 10.54 3.88
N ILE A 155 5.18 9.59 2.94
CA ILE A 155 4.50 8.30 3.09
C ILE A 155 5.48 7.15 3.32
N ILE A 156 6.78 7.35 3.01
CA ILE A 156 7.79 6.29 3.10
C ILE A 156 7.91 5.80 4.54
N GLY A 157 7.88 6.72 5.51
CA GLY A 157 7.89 6.38 6.93
C GLY A 157 6.71 5.50 7.34
N THR A 158 5.52 5.68 6.77
CA THR A 158 4.34 4.88 7.15
C THR A 158 4.46 3.45 6.63
N TYR A 159 5.02 3.27 5.41
CA TYR A 159 5.36 1.93 4.90
C TYR A 159 6.46 1.26 5.72
N ALA A 160 7.43 2.03 6.21
CA ALA A 160 8.45 1.53 7.11
C ALA A 160 7.82 0.99 8.42
N LEU A 161 6.85 1.71 8.99
CA LEU A 161 6.10 1.25 10.16
C LEU A 161 5.35 -0.05 9.91
N VAL A 162 4.74 -0.23 8.73
CA VAL A 162 4.11 -1.51 8.37
C VAL A 162 5.11 -2.66 8.46
N ALA A 163 6.31 -2.50 7.88
CA ALA A 163 7.35 -3.52 7.91
C ALA A 163 7.89 -3.78 9.33
N LEU A 164 8.05 -2.72 10.13
CA LEU A 164 8.62 -2.80 11.48
C LEU A 164 7.62 -3.37 12.50
N VAL A 165 6.37 -2.91 12.49
CA VAL A 165 5.32 -3.32 13.44
C VAL A 165 4.76 -4.69 13.07
N PHE A 166 4.44 -4.93 11.80
CA PHE A 166 3.78 -6.16 11.38
C PHE A 166 4.72 -7.23 10.85
N GLY A 167 6.04 -7.00 10.87
CA GLY A 167 7.04 -7.96 10.38
C GLY A 167 6.91 -9.36 11.00
N VAL A 168 6.49 -9.47 12.27
CA VAL A 168 6.18 -10.76 12.92
C VAL A 168 4.97 -11.44 12.29
N LEU A 169 3.88 -10.70 12.07
CA LEU A 169 2.65 -11.24 11.47
C LEU A 169 2.91 -11.70 10.03
N LEU A 170 3.66 -10.91 9.26
CA LEU A 170 4.06 -11.24 7.89
C LEU A 170 4.95 -12.49 7.85
N ALA A 171 6.00 -12.55 8.68
CA ALA A 171 6.89 -13.71 8.73
C ALA A 171 6.20 -14.99 9.23
N GLY A 172 5.29 -14.85 10.20
CA GLY A 172 4.50 -15.95 10.75
C GLY A 172 3.27 -16.34 9.92
N ARG A 173 2.93 -15.58 8.87
CA ARG A 173 1.75 -15.76 8.02
C ARG A 173 0.45 -15.82 8.82
N HIS A 174 0.33 -14.96 9.83
CA HIS A 174 -0.83 -14.92 10.73
C HIS A 174 -2.04 -14.19 10.09
N PHE A 175 -2.56 -14.73 8.98
CA PHE A 175 -3.59 -14.06 8.16
C PHE A 175 -4.89 -13.74 8.90
N ARG A 176 -5.27 -14.55 9.90
CA ARG A 176 -6.45 -14.29 10.74
C ARG A 176 -6.28 -12.97 11.51
N TRP A 177 -5.10 -12.75 12.08
CA TRP A 177 -4.76 -11.52 12.80
C TRP A 177 -4.59 -10.34 11.85
N MET A 178 -3.95 -10.55 10.69
CA MET A 178 -3.86 -9.50 9.67
C MET A 178 -5.25 -9.03 9.23
N THR A 179 -6.17 -9.96 9.00
CA THR A 179 -7.56 -9.62 8.62
C THR A 179 -8.27 -8.88 9.75
N ALA A 180 -8.17 -9.35 11.00
CA ALA A 180 -8.77 -8.68 12.15
C ALA A 180 -8.22 -7.26 12.33
N ILE A 181 -6.90 -7.07 12.28
CA ILE A 181 -6.25 -5.76 12.40
C ILE A 181 -6.64 -4.86 11.22
N GLY A 182 -6.69 -5.38 10.00
CA GLY A 182 -7.12 -4.61 8.82
C GLY A 182 -8.55 -4.10 8.93
N ILE A 183 -9.47 -4.94 9.41
CA ILE A 183 -10.87 -4.55 9.66
C ILE A 183 -10.94 -3.50 10.76
N VAL A 184 -10.29 -3.74 11.91
CA VAL A 184 -10.27 -2.80 13.04
C VAL A 184 -9.67 -1.46 12.61
N ALA A 185 -8.53 -1.46 11.92
CA ALA A 185 -7.90 -0.23 11.43
C ALA A 185 -8.83 0.55 10.49
N THR A 186 -9.58 -0.14 9.61
CA THR A 186 -10.54 0.50 8.71
C THR A 186 -11.73 1.11 9.47
N VAL A 187 -12.26 0.39 10.46
CA VAL A 187 -13.37 0.86 11.31
C VAL A 187 -12.92 2.06 12.15
N VAL A 188 -11.75 1.97 12.79
CA VAL A 188 -11.15 3.04 13.58
C VAL A 188 -10.90 4.27 12.72
N LEU A 189 -10.30 4.10 11.54
CA LEU A 189 -10.10 5.20 10.59
C LEU A 189 -11.42 5.87 10.22
N THR A 190 -12.44 5.09 9.86
CA THR A 190 -13.75 5.62 9.49
C THR A 190 -14.36 6.40 10.65
N TYR A 191 -14.32 5.84 11.86
CA TYR A 191 -14.77 6.51 13.07
C TYR A 191 -14.03 7.83 13.29
N LEU A 192 -12.69 7.82 13.26
CA LEU A 192 -11.86 9.01 13.44
C LEU A 192 -12.19 10.08 12.40
N MET A 193 -12.35 9.71 11.13
CA MET A 193 -12.72 10.67 10.07
C MET A 193 -14.11 11.28 10.28
N VAL A 194 -15.10 10.47 10.68
CA VAL A 194 -16.46 10.95 10.99
C VAL A 194 -16.46 11.88 12.19
N SER A 195 -15.78 11.47 13.28
CA SER A 195 -15.66 12.28 14.49
C SER A 195 -14.94 13.59 14.19
N PHE A 196 -13.86 13.55 13.43
CA PHE A 196 -13.09 14.72 13.05
C PHE A 196 -13.94 15.70 12.24
N ALA A 197 -14.69 15.23 11.25
CA ALA A 197 -15.60 16.07 10.47
C ALA A 197 -16.71 16.67 11.34
N HIS A 198 -17.26 15.91 12.28
CA HIS A 198 -18.32 16.36 13.17
C HIS A 198 -17.86 17.46 14.14
N TYR A 199 -16.75 17.22 14.85
CA TYR A 199 -16.23 18.16 15.84
C TYR A 199 -15.51 19.35 15.22
N GLY A 200 -14.81 19.17 14.09
CA GLY A 200 -14.19 20.26 13.34
C GLY A 200 -15.21 21.29 12.85
N GLY A 201 -16.35 20.81 12.33
CA GLY A 201 -17.46 21.67 11.93
C GLY A 201 -18.12 22.42 13.09
N GLN A 202 -18.18 21.83 14.29
CA GLN A 202 -18.72 22.50 15.49
C GLN A 202 -17.79 23.58 16.03
N LEU A 203 -16.48 23.36 15.95
CA LEU A 203 -15.47 24.30 16.45
C LEU A 203 -15.10 25.39 15.43
N GLY A 204 -15.63 25.31 14.20
CA GLY A 204 -15.25 26.21 13.11
C GLY A 204 -13.78 26.12 12.71
N VAL A 205 -13.10 25.03 13.08
CA VAL A 205 -11.68 24.81 12.79
C VAL A 205 -11.57 24.06 11.47
N ASP A 206 -11.09 24.76 10.44
CA ASP A 206 -10.80 24.15 9.15
C ASP A 206 -9.39 23.56 9.14
N PHE A 207 -9.31 22.23 9.22
CA PHE A 207 -8.05 21.50 9.17
C PHE A 207 -7.63 21.13 7.73
N SER A 208 -8.40 21.49 6.71
CA SER A 208 -8.08 21.18 5.31
C SER A 208 -6.75 21.80 4.85
N GLY A 209 -6.35 22.92 5.46
CA GLY A 209 -5.07 23.59 5.21
C GLY A 209 -3.86 23.00 5.96
N ALA A 210 -4.05 22.07 6.90
CA ALA A 210 -2.95 21.55 7.73
C ALA A 210 -1.97 20.63 6.98
N VAL A 211 -2.36 20.15 5.79
CA VAL A 211 -1.53 19.24 4.95
C VAL A 211 -0.76 20.02 3.87
N GLY A 212 -1.18 21.23 3.53
CA GLY A 212 -0.50 22.12 2.59
C GLY A 212 -0.01 23.34 3.33
N GLY A 213 1.19 23.25 3.93
CA GLY A 213 1.76 24.33 4.72
C GLY A 213 1.74 25.64 3.93
N THR A 214 0.92 26.60 4.38
CA THR A 214 0.91 27.99 3.90
C THR A 214 2.13 28.77 4.39
N GLU A 215 3.06 28.11 5.07
CA GLU A 215 4.36 28.69 5.39
C GLU A 215 5.16 28.81 4.10
N ARG A 216 5.56 30.04 3.77
CA ARG A 216 6.58 30.29 2.74
C ARG A 216 7.80 29.43 3.04
N LEU A 217 8.53 29.01 2.02
CA LEU A 217 9.80 28.29 2.14
C LEU A 217 10.80 29.13 2.97
N THR A 218 10.77 28.96 4.29
CA THR A 218 11.64 29.64 5.25
C THR A 218 12.86 28.78 5.50
N TRP A 219 13.91 29.36 6.08
CA TRP A 219 15.12 28.61 6.44
C TRP A 219 14.83 27.47 7.44
N SER A 220 13.79 27.60 8.27
CA SER A 220 13.35 26.61 9.25
C SER A 220 12.48 25.50 8.66
N TRP A 221 12.06 25.62 7.40
CA TRP A 221 11.15 24.69 6.72
C TRP A 221 11.52 23.21 6.89
N PRO A 222 12.78 22.77 6.63
CA PRO A 222 13.12 21.35 6.77
C PRO A 222 13.00 20.85 8.21
N LEU A 223 13.31 21.70 9.19
CA LEU A 223 13.24 21.34 10.61
C LEU A 223 11.79 21.24 11.08
N SER A 224 10.95 22.20 10.70
CA SER A 224 9.52 22.18 11.01
C SER A 224 8.83 20.95 10.41
N ASN A 225 9.16 20.57 9.17
CA ASN A 225 8.60 19.38 8.54
C ASN A 225 8.98 18.09 9.25
N VAL A 226 10.24 17.93 9.65
CA VAL A 226 10.67 16.75 10.42
C VAL A 226 10.00 16.73 11.80
N GLY A 227 9.85 17.88 12.45
CA GLY A 227 9.11 17.99 13.72
C GLY A 227 7.66 17.55 13.60
N LEU A 228 6.96 18.01 12.55
CA LEU A 228 5.60 17.59 12.24
C LEU A 228 5.51 16.10 11.89
N TRP A 229 6.44 15.62 11.07
CA TRP A 229 6.54 14.21 10.69
C TRP A 229 6.74 13.31 11.91
N LEU A 230 7.65 13.65 12.83
CA LEU A 230 7.86 12.90 14.08
C LEU A 230 6.60 12.85 14.95
N SER A 231 5.82 13.92 14.95
CA SER A 231 4.60 14.03 15.74
C SER A 231 3.47 13.17 15.16
N ILE A 232 3.29 13.18 13.84
CA ILE A 232 2.19 12.47 13.16
C ILE A 232 2.54 11.00 12.91
N GLN A 233 3.79 10.68 12.61
CA GLN A 233 4.14 9.37 12.07
C GLN A 233 3.81 8.17 12.94
N PRO A 234 4.05 8.18 14.26
CA PRO A 234 3.72 7.04 15.11
C PRO A 234 2.24 6.64 15.02
N LEU A 235 1.34 7.58 14.75
CA LEU A 235 -0.10 7.35 14.60
C LEU A 235 -0.56 7.23 13.14
N SER A 236 0.31 7.47 12.15
CA SER A 236 -0.05 7.45 10.72
C SER A 236 -0.62 6.13 10.22
N ILE A 237 -0.24 5.00 10.84
CA ILE A 237 -0.78 3.67 10.52
C ILE A 237 -2.25 3.51 10.90
N LEU A 238 -2.76 4.33 11.84
CA LEU A 238 -4.17 4.37 12.24
C LEU A 238 -4.97 5.33 11.35
N GLY A 239 -4.31 6.36 10.81
CA GLY A 239 -4.90 7.40 9.98
C GLY A 239 -4.98 7.08 8.49
N THR A 240 -4.54 5.89 8.04
CA THR A 240 -4.45 5.55 6.61
C THR A 240 -4.94 4.15 6.28
N LEU A 241 -5.39 3.94 5.04
CA LEU A 241 -5.75 2.62 4.49
C LEU A 241 -4.54 1.77 4.10
N ILE A 242 -3.32 2.18 4.49
CA ILE A 242 -2.08 1.49 4.12
C ILE A 242 -2.04 0.08 4.73
N VAL A 243 -2.42 -0.07 5.99
CA VAL A 243 -2.40 -1.36 6.70
C VAL A 243 -3.32 -2.41 6.05
N PRO A 244 -4.65 -2.15 5.88
CA PRO A 244 -5.52 -3.13 5.25
C PRO A 244 -5.12 -3.45 3.81
N ALA A 245 -4.71 -2.44 3.02
CA ALA A 245 -4.26 -2.65 1.65
C ALA A 245 -2.99 -3.52 1.58
N ALA A 246 -1.99 -3.25 2.45
CA ALA A 246 -0.77 -4.05 2.52
C ALA A 246 -1.05 -5.49 2.94
N PHE A 247 -2.00 -5.73 3.84
CA PHE A 247 -2.38 -7.09 4.22
C PHE A 247 -3.10 -7.85 3.11
N ILE A 248 -3.98 -7.17 2.34
CA ILE A 248 -4.57 -7.75 1.13
C ILE A 248 -3.48 -8.11 0.13
N GLY A 249 -2.52 -7.23 -0.10
CA GLY A 249 -1.37 -7.49 -0.97
C GLY A 249 -0.53 -8.69 -0.51
N ALA A 250 -0.26 -8.77 0.80
CA ALA A 250 0.45 -9.89 1.39
C ALA A 250 -0.33 -11.21 1.25
N TRP A 251 -1.66 -11.19 1.38
CA TRP A 251 -2.50 -12.35 1.10
C TRP A 251 -2.44 -12.75 -0.37
N LEU A 252 -2.56 -11.79 -1.30
CA LEU A 252 -2.48 -12.05 -2.75
C LEU A 252 -1.15 -12.71 -3.15
N ALA A 253 -0.05 -12.39 -2.49
CA ALA A 253 1.26 -13.01 -2.73
C ALA A 253 1.30 -14.51 -2.38
N THR A 254 0.34 -15.01 -1.61
CA THR A 254 0.18 -16.45 -1.33
C THR A 254 -0.81 -17.15 -2.25
N THR A 255 -1.39 -16.43 -3.21
CA THR A 255 -2.37 -16.96 -4.17
C THR A 255 -1.82 -16.96 -5.60
N ASP A 256 -2.43 -17.77 -6.46
CA ASP A 256 -2.10 -17.82 -7.88
C ASP A 256 -2.77 -16.71 -8.71
N ILE A 257 -3.57 -15.83 -8.08
CA ILE A 257 -4.35 -14.79 -8.78
C ILE A 257 -3.46 -13.84 -9.59
N VAL A 258 -2.32 -13.42 -9.00
CA VAL A 258 -1.37 -12.49 -9.64
C VAL A 258 -0.33 -13.24 -10.48
N SER A 259 0.02 -14.46 -10.09
CA SER A 259 1.03 -15.29 -10.74
C SER A 259 0.53 -15.89 -12.06
N ASP A 260 -0.76 -16.24 -12.13
CA ASP A 260 -1.44 -16.71 -13.33
C ASP A 260 -2.67 -15.82 -13.65
N PRO A 261 -2.42 -14.64 -14.26
CA PRO A 261 -3.48 -13.68 -14.57
C PRO A 261 -4.42 -14.16 -15.68
N GLN A 262 -3.98 -15.07 -16.56
CA GLN A 262 -4.81 -15.55 -17.66
C GLN A 262 -6.00 -16.34 -17.15
N ARG A 263 -5.77 -17.19 -16.13
CA ARG A 263 -6.81 -18.00 -15.51
C ARG A 263 -7.84 -17.17 -14.72
N HIS A 264 -7.46 -15.96 -14.29
CA HIS A 264 -8.29 -15.07 -13.47
C HIS A 264 -8.71 -13.77 -14.17
N ARG A 265 -8.61 -13.71 -15.50
CA ARG A 265 -8.85 -12.49 -16.30
C ARG A 265 -10.20 -11.81 -16.02
N SER A 266 -11.27 -12.58 -15.88
CA SER A 266 -12.62 -12.04 -15.63
C SER A 266 -12.73 -11.42 -14.24
N LEU A 267 -12.14 -12.06 -13.23
CA LEU A 267 -12.07 -11.54 -11.87
C LEU A 267 -11.23 -10.25 -11.83
N LEU A 268 -10.08 -10.23 -12.51
CA LEU A 268 -9.22 -9.05 -12.58
C LEU A 268 -9.91 -7.87 -13.27
N TRP A 269 -10.57 -8.10 -14.40
CA TRP A 269 -11.33 -7.05 -15.08
C TRP A 269 -12.57 -6.59 -14.30
N ALA A 270 -13.29 -7.51 -13.66
CA ALA A 270 -14.45 -7.17 -12.83
C ALA A 270 -14.03 -6.34 -11.62
N THR A 271 -13.00 -6.77 -10.89
CA THR A 271 -12.48 -6.03 -9.73
C THR A 271 -11.88 -4.67 -10.13
N ALA A 272 -11.19 -4.60 -11.26
CA ALA A 272 -10.71 -3.34 -11.81
C ALA A 272 -11.86 -2.39 -12.19
N GLY A 273 -12.86 -2.88 -12.93
CA GLY A 273 -14.01 -2.07 -13.35
C GLY A 273 -14.83 -1.57 -12.17
N VAL A 274 -15.17 -2.45 -11.23
CA VAL A 274 -15.89 -2.11 -10.00
C VAL A 274 -15.08 -1.14 -9.13
N GLY A 275 -13.80 -1.41 -8.93
CA GLY A 275 -12.91 -0.52 -8.17
C GLY A 275 -12.81 0.86 -8.79
N LEU A 276 -12.59 0.95 -10.11
CA LEU A 276 -12.47 2.22 -10.83
C LEU A 276 -13.76 3.04 -10.81
N THR A 277 -14.91 2.38 -10.96
CA THR A 277 -16.23 3.05 -10.95
C THR A 277 -16.58 3.56 -9.56
N LEU A 278 -16.45 2.75 -8.52
CA LEU A 278 -16.71 3.17 -7.13
C LEU A 278 -15.80 4.30 -6.69
N THR A 279 -14.51 4.23 -7.03
CA THR A 279 -13.57 5.31 -6.73
C THR A 279 -13.84 6.56 -7.55
N ALA A 280 -14.29 6.45 -8.80
CA ALA A 280 -14.63 7.62 -9.62
C ALA A 280 -15.87 8.32 -9.06
N LEU A 281 -16.90 7.56 -8.71
CA LEU A 281 -18.10 8.08 -8.06
C LEU A 281 -17.79 8.71 -6.69
N GLY A 282 -16.81 8.17 -5.96
CA GLY A 282 -16.36 8.73 -4.68
C GLY A 282 -15.64 10.07 -4.82
N GLY A 283 -14.76 10.22 -5.81
CA GLY A 283 -13.93 11.43 -6.00
C GLY A 283 -14.59 12.53 -6.83
N LEU A 284 -15.54 12.17 -7.72
CA LEU A 284 -16.23 13.10 -8.61
C LEU A 284 -16.77 14.34 -7.90
N PRO A 285 -17.51 14.22 -6.79
CA PRO A 285 -18.26 15.38 -6.34
C PRO A 285 -17.42 16.24 -5.37
N GLU A 286 -16.28 15.74 -4.88
CA GLU A 286 -15.19 16.58 -4.34
C GLU A 286 -14.51 17.37 -5.46
N GLY A 287 -14.23 16.72 -6.60
CA GLY A 287 -13.71 17.37 -7.79
C GLY A 287 -14.61 18.51 -8.30
N LEU A 288 -15.93 18.30 -8.33
CA LEU A 288 -16.90 19.34 -8.71
C LEU A 288 -16.87 20.54 -7.78
N VAL A 289 -16.78 20.32 -6.46
CA VAL A 289 -16.66 21.42 -5.49
C VAL A 289 -15.31 22.13 -5.62
N ALA A 290 -14.21 21.39 -5.76
CA ALA A 290 -12.87 21.96 -5.95
C ALA A 290 -12.74 22.77 -7.25
N ALA A 291 -13.49 22.39 -8.28
CA ALA A 291 -13.60 23.10 -9.56
C ALA A 291 -14.53 24.33 -9.52
N GLY A 292 -15.25 24.56 -8.41
CA GLY A 292 -16.25 25.64 -8.29
C GLY A 292 -17.57 25.35 -9.02
N MET A 293 -17.79 24.09 -9.43
CA MET A 293 -18.97 23.63 -10.15
C MET A 293 -20.03 22.98 -9.23
N GLY A 294 -19.81 22.98 -7.92
CA GLY A 294 -20.72 22.39 -6.93
C GLY A 294 -20.74 23.17 -5.62
N GLU A 295 -21.87 23.16 -4.93
CA GLU A 295 -22.06 23.87 -3.67
C GLU A 295 -21.36 23.17 -2.49
N SER A 296 -20.83 23.97 -1.55
CA SER A 296 -20.07 23.48 -0.40
C SER A 296 -20.93 22.77 0.66
N GLY A 297 -22.24 23.01 0.69
CA GLY A 297 -23.18 22.59 1.75
C GLY A 297 -24.02 21.34 1.45
N THR A 298 -23.79 20.63 0.36
CA THR A 298 -24.68 19.52 -0.02
C THR A 298 -24.50 18.31 0.92
N LEU A 299 -25.60 17.79 1.48
CA LEU A 299 -25.68 16.57 2.31
C LEU A 299 -24.91 15.35 1.75
N TRP A 300 -24.66 15.31 0.44
CA TRP A 300 -23.83 14.30 -0.23
C TRP A 300 -22.36 14.35 0.26
N LYS A 301 -21.81 15.52 0.60
CA LYS A 301 -20.43 15.71 1.11
C LYS A 301 -20.24 14.98 2.44
N PHE A 302 -21.22 15.06 3.34
CA PHE A 302 -21.23 14.30 4.60
C PHE A 302 -21.43 12.79 4.37
N ARG A 303 -22.35 12.40 3.48
CA ARG A 303 -22.65 10.97 3.24
C ARG A 303 -21.56 10.26 2.44
N CYS A 304 -20.87 10.94 1.51
CA CYS A 304 -19.80 10.38 0.69
C CYS A 304 -18.41 10.54 1.32
N THR A 305 -18.12 11.61 2.07
CA THR A 305 -16.87 11.71 2.84
C THR A 305 -16.82 10.67 3.95
N ASN A 306 -17.94 10.41 4.63
CA ASN A 306 -18.06 9.30 5.58
C ASN A 306 -18.02 7.92 4.89
N CYS A 307 -18.33 7.86 3.60
CA CYS A 307 -18.22 6.67 2.76
C CYS A 307 -16.86 6.52 2.04
N ARG A 308 -15.95 7.48 2.15
CA ARG A 308 -14.56 7.32 1.66
C ARG A 308 -13.89 6.12 2.33
N GLY A 309 -14.31 5.75 3.55
CA GLY A 309 -13.82 4.57 4.26
C GLY A 309 -14.53 3.25 3.94
N PHE A 310 -15.78 3.23 3.43
CA PHE A 310 -16.61 2.02 3.53
C PHE A 310 -17.19 1.46 2.20
N PRO A 311 -17.78 2.25 1.27
CA PRO A 311 -18.17 1.69 -0.05
C PRO A 311 -17.26 2.02 -1.25
N ALA A 312 -16.47 3.11 -1.25
CA ALA A 312 -15.70 3.48 -2.45
C ALA A 312 -14.53 2.52 -2.78
N HIS A 313 -14.07 1.74 -1.79
CA HIS A 313 -13.00 0.75 -1.94
C HIS A 313 -13.46 -0.71 -1.75
N TRP A 314 -14.72 -0.94 -1.37
CA TRP A 314 -15.23 -2.24 -0.90
C TRP A 314 -16.61 -2.63 -1.45
N GLY A 315 -17.16 -1.89 -2.42
CA GLY A 315 -18.40 -2.27 -3.10
C GLY A 315 -18.22 -3.54 -3.93
N GLY A 316 -18.24 -4.70 -3.28
CA GLY A 316 -18.17 -5.97 -3.97
C GLY A 316 -18.03 -7.22 -3.11
N TRP A 317 -17.99 -7.15 -1.77
CA TRP A 317 -17.79 -8.40 -1.00
C TRP A 317 -18.53 -8.40 0.33
N ARG A 318 -19.85 -8.65 0.28
CA ARG A 318 -20.55 -9.36 1.35
C ARG A 318 -21.43 -10.45 0.75
N CYS A 319 -21.34 -11.62 1.38
CA CYS A 319 -22.11 -12.86 1.16
C CYS A 319 -21.67 -13.75 -0.01
N SER A 320 -20.52 -14.43 0.15
CA SER A 320 -20.34 -15.83 -0.34
C SER A 320 -19.02 -16.50 0.07
N TRP A 321 -18.02 -15.79 0.61
CA TRP A 321 -16.67 -16.36 0.81
C TRP A 321 -16.16 -16.40 2.25
N PHE A 322 -17.02 -16.13 3.24
CA PHE A 322 -16.67 -16.47 4.62
C PHE A 322 -16.71 -18.01 4.73
N TRP A 323 -15.52 -18.61 4.78
CA TRP A 323 -15.23 -20.04 4.99
C TRP A 323 -14.99 -20.86 3.70
N PRO A 324 -13.72 -21.18 3.46
CA PRO A 324 -13.33 -22.58 3.53
C PRO A 324 -12.30 -22.70 4.64
N GLY A 325 -12.71 -23.33 5.75
CA GLY A 325 -11.76 -23.98 6.63
C GLY A 325 -10.88 -24.96 5.82
N PRO A 326 -9.68 -25.29 6.32
CA PRO A 326 -8.79 -26.20 5.61
C PRO A 326 -9.50 -27.55 5.39
N PRO A 327 -9.41 -28.17 4.19
CA PRO A 327 -9.62 -29.59 4.11
C PRO A 327 -8.47 -30.25 4.87
N CYS A 328 -8.72 -30.63 6.12
CA CYS A 328 -8.04 -31.77 6.71
C CYS A 328 -8.30 -32.96 5.78
N ARG A 329 -7.26 -33.59 5.25
CA ARG A 329 -7.22 -35.01 4.92
C ARG A 329 -5.77 -35.47 4.77
N SER A 330 -5.44 -36.40 5.67
CA SER A 330 -4.55 -37.57 5.55
C SER A 330 -3.55 -37.60 4.39
#